data_AF-A0A1W9W6T9-F1
#
_entry.id   AF-A0A1W9W6T9-F1
#
_cell.length_a   1.000
_cell.length_b   1.000
_cell.length_c   1.000
_cell.angle_alpha   90.00
_cell.angle_beta   90.00
_cell.angle_gamma   90.00
#
_symmetry.space_group_name_H-M   'P 1'
#
loop_
_entity.id
_entity.type
_entity.pdbx_description
1 polymer ?
#
loop_
_entity_poly.entity_id
_entity_poly.type
_entity_poly.pdbx_seq_one_letter_code
_entity_poly.pdbx_strand_id
1 'polypeptide(L)'
;MNKTLVSFGCFPEEVESGKEALALLNLRTAESRPFDAILLDHQMPEMDGEDVVRAVRSHSDNDNTRILILTSVGERGDARRFKDLGCAAYLTKPVRQSQLLDALAETLVDPDSEDTSEQKGHKTVIITRHSLGEDAAGKARLLVAEDNLVNQKVAMRILEKGGHEVDVANNGIEALAALKNSSYDMVFMDIQMPKMDGYEATAAIRKMAPEYSELPVIAMTAHAMKGDREKCIAAGMDDYISKPVKPKGLMEMVQRWAGKKVIRPFIGVDHYPSDPDLPVNPRRLRDLTGGDKDFEREIIDLFLKDTSRHLDQLETAVKEADAPSVEASAHAIRGAAANMGAEKFRKLAQGLELKGKNSALHGADEDFGHLKSAFEAVKRFFEKNGG
;
A
#
# COMPACT_ATOMS: atom_id res chain seq x y z
N MET A 1 -3.62 21.70 -10.24
CA MET A 1 -4.62 20.92 -9.47
C MET A 1 -5.92 20.78 -10.25
N ASN A 2 -6.38 21.85 -10.92
CA ASN A 2 -7.53 21.88 -11.85
C ASN A 2 -7.70 20.62 -12.73
N LYS A 3 -6.69 20.26 -13.57
CA LYS A 3 -6.76 19.09 -14.46
C LYS A 3 -7.04 17.76 -13.74
N THR A 4 -6.52 17.61 -12.52
CA THR A 4 -6.75 16.43 -11.67
C THR A 4 -8.19 16.42 -11.14
N LEU A 5 -8.71 17.57 -10.69
CA LEU A 5 -10.10 17.68 -10.21
C LEU A 5 -11.12 17.42 -11.33
N VAL A 6 -10.85 17.93 -12.53
CA VAL A 6 -11.68 17.63 -13.71
C VAL A 6 -11.63 16.14 -14.05
N SER A 7 -10.47 15.48 -13.91
CA SER A 7 -10.36 14.03 -14.13
C SER A 7 -11.14 13.19 -13.09
N PHE A 8 -11.46 13.78 -11.93
CA PHE A 8 -12.31 13.17 -10.90
C PHE A 8 -13.81 13.48 -11.10
N GLY A 9 -14.17 14.23 -12.15
CA GLY A 9 -15.55 14.62 -12.42
C GLY A 9 -16.01 15.88 -11.68
N CYS A 10 -15.10 16.64 -11.06
CA CYS A 10 -15.42 17.90 -10.40
C CYS A 10 -15.50 19.08 -11.39
N PHE A 11 -16.18 20.16 -10.98
CA PHE A 11 -16.28 21.42 -11.72
C PHE A 11 -15.55 22.55 -10.96
N PRO A 12 -14.20 22.60 -10.99
CA PRO A 12 -13.44 23.55 -10.19
C PRO A 12 -13.49 24.99 -10.74
N GLU A 13 -13.56 25.96 -9.83
CA GLU A 13 -13.32 27.39 -10.09
C GLU A 13 -12.13 27.83 -9.23
N GLU A 14 -11.14 28.51 -9.83
CA GLU A 14 -9.89 28.90 -9.17
C GLU A 14 -9.82 30.42 -9.04
N VAL A 15 -9.32 30.90 -7.90
CA VAL A 15 -9.08 32.31 -7.56
C VAL A 15 -7.71 32.45 -6.92
N GLU A 16 -7.13 33.64 -6.96
CA GLU A 16 -5.73 33.85 -6.56
C GLU A 16 -5.57 34.42 -5.14
N SER A 17 -6.67 34.84 -4.49
CA SER A 17 -6.62 35.43 -3.15
C SER A 17 -7.83 35.10 -2.27
N GLY A 18 -7.66 35.20 -0.94
CA GLY A 18 -8.74 35.02 0.02
C GLY A 18 -9.90 36.00 -0.16
N LYS A 19 -9.61 37.25 -0.56
CA LYS A 19 -10.64 38.27 -0.86
C LYS A 19 -11.48 37.89 -2.07
N GLU A 20 -10.84 37.42 -3.14
CA GLU A 20 -11.53 36.92 -4.33
C GLU A 20 -12.36 35.67 -4.02
N ALA A 21 -11.84 34.76 -3.18
CA ALA A 21 -12.57 33.58 -2.73
C ALA A 21 -13.87 33.94 -2.01
N LEU A 22 -13.84 34.90 -1.09
CA LEU A 22 -15.04 35.36 -0.38
C LEU A 22 -16.04 36.06 -1.31
N ALA A 23 -15.55 36.87 -2.26
CA ALA A 23 -16.41 37.50 -3.26
C ALA A 23 -17.10 36.47 -4.16
N LEU A 24 -16.37 35.44 -4.60
CA LEU A 24 -16.89 34.37 -5.44
C LEU A 24 -17.90 33.50 -4.68
N LEU A 25 -17.63 33.18 -3.42
CA LEU A 25 -18.56 32.45 -2.56
C LEU A 25 -19.89 33.19 -2.41
N ASN A 26 -19.84 34.49 -2.09
CA ASN A 26 -21.04 35.31 -1.96
C ASN A 26 -21.84 35.40 -3.27
N LEU A 27 -21.16 35.50 -4.41
CA LEU A 27 -21.80 35.51 -5.73
C LEU A 27 -22.54 34.19 -5.98
N ARG A 28 -21.88 33.05 -5.75
CA ARG A 28 -22.43 31.71 -5.97
C ARG A 28 -23.58 31.37 -5.03
N THR A 29 -23.50 31.81 -3.79
CA THR A 29 -24.60 31.72 -2.83
C THR A 29 -25.80 32.56 -3.27
N ALA A 30 -25.58 33.79 -3.76
CA ALA A 30 -26.66 34.63 -4.31
C ALA A 30 -27.30 34.03 -5.58
N GLU A 31 -26.53 33.29 -6.38
CA GLU A 31 -27.02 32.53 -7.55
C GLU A 31 -27.69 31.19 -7.18
N SER A 32 -27.86 30.87 -5.89
CA SER A 32 -28.39 29.58 -5.41
C SER A 32 -27.59 28.37 -5.91
N ARG A 33 -26.29 28.54 -6.13
CA ARG A 33 -25.37 27.50 -6.58
C ARG A 33 -24.11 27.50 -5.69
N PRO A 34 -24.23 27.20 -4.39
CA PRO A 34 -23.09 27.17 -3.48
C PRO A 34 -22.08 26.08 -3.89
N PHE A 35 -20.83 26.23 -3.46
CA PHE A 35 -19.82 25.19 -3.67
C PHE A 35 -19.97 24.08 -2.64
N ASP A 36 -19.83 22.83 -3.10
CA ASP A 36 -19.84 21.63 -2.25
C ASP A 36 -18.56 21.54 -1.40
N ALA A 37 -17.42 21.90 -1.99
CA ALA A 37 -16.12 21.90 -1.31
C ALA A 37 -15.21 23.06 -1.75
N ILE A 38 -14.33 23.48 -0.83
CA ILE A 38 -13.29 24.47 -1.05
C ILE A 38 -11.93 23.83 -0.77
N LEU A 39 -11.00 23.91 -1.73
CA LEU A 39 -9.59 23.61 -1.52
C LEU A 39 -8.85 24.92 -1.27
N LEU A 40 -8.33 25.11 -0.06
CA LEU A 40 -7.85 26.39 0.41
C LEU A 40 -6.37 26.35 0.79
N ASP A 41 -5.54 27.19 0.17
CA ASP A 41 -4.16 27.35 0.62
C ASP A 41 -4.08 28.01 1.99
N HIS A 42 -3.31 27.46 2.92
CA HIS A 42 -3.09 28.09 4.23
C HIS A 42 -2.20 29.33 4.11
N GLN A 43 -1.15 29.27 3.27
CA GLN A 43 -0.15 30.32 3.19
C GLN A 43 -0.43 31.25 2.01
N MET A 44 -1.24 32.27 2.26
CA MET A 44 -1.56 33.32 1.28
C MET A 44 -1.21 34.71 1.83
N PRO A 45 -0.70 35.65 1.00
CA PRO A 45 -0.44 37.02 1.43
C PRO A 45 -1.73 37.77 1.82
N GLU A 46 -1.60 38.75 2.72
CA GLU A 46 -2.67 39.61 3.26
C GLU A 46 -3.73 38.91 4.10
N MET A 47 -4.31 37.83 3.60
CA MET A 47 -5.37 37.05 4.24
C MET A 47 -5.01 35.57 4.12
N ASP A 48 -4.71 34.93 5.25
CA ASP A 48 -4.30 33.53 5.28
C ASP A 48 -5.51 32.58 5.20
N GLY A 49 -5.25 31.28 5.07
CA GLY A 49 -6.33 30.29 4.94
C GLY A 49 -7.22 30.19 6.19
N GLU A 50 -6.74 30.52 7.39
CA GLU A 50 -7.62 30.54 8.56
C GLU A 50 -8.56 31.75 8.56
N ASP A 51 -8.05 32.90 8.16
CA ASP A 51 -8.85 34.11 8.04
C ASP A 51 -10.00 33.92 7.06
N VAL A 52 -9.73 33.25 5.93
CA VAL A 52 -10.77 32.85 4.98
C VAL A 52 -11.77 31.89 5.63
N VAL A 53 -11.32 30.84 6.32
CA VAL A 53 -12.24 29.89 6.99
C VAL A 53 -13.15 30.61 7.99
N ARG A 54 -12.59 31.49 8.83
CA ARG A 54 -13.35 32.28 9.80
C ARG A 54 -14.41 33.14 9.13
N ALA A 55 -14.06 33.79 8.00
CA ALA A 55 -14.99 34.61 7.23
C ALA A 55 -16.08 33.79 6.51
N VAL A 56 -15.76 32.57 6.05
CA VAL A 56 -16.75 31.66 5.46
C VAL A 56 -17.73 31.18 6.53
N ARG A 57 -17.24 30.78 7.70
CA ARG A 57 -18.05 30.26 8.82
C ARG A 57 -18.84 31.32 9.58
N SER A 58 -18.54 32.61 9.38
CA SER A 58 -19.37 33.69 9.95
C SER A 58 -20.69 33.90 9.21
N HIS A 59 -20.93 33.21 8.08
CA HIS A 59 -22.13 33.29 7.25
C HIS A 59 -22.82 31.92 7.20
N SER A 60 -24.05 31.84 7.72
CA SER A 60 -24.82 30.58 7.82
C SER A 60 -25.08 29.89 6.48
N ASP A 61 -25.10 30.65 5.39
CA ASP A 61 -25.39 30.11 4.05
C ASP A 61 -24.27 29.20 3.53
N ASN A 62 -23.09 29.22 4.16
CA ASN A 62 -21.93 28.41 3.79
C ASN A 62 -21.63 27.29 4.79
N ASP A 63 -22.53 27.01 5.74
CA ASP A 63 -22.31 26.00 6.79
C ASP A 63 -22.10 24.60 6.23
N ASN A 64 -22.75 24.28 5.11
CA ASN A 64 -22.64 22.99 4.45
C ASN A 64 -21.40 22.86 3.55
N THR A 65 -20.71 23.96 3.21
CA THR A 65 -19.53 23.91 2.35
C THR A 65 -18.35 23.27 3.09
N ARG A 66 -17.80 22.20 2.51
CA ARG A 66 -16.70 21.42 3.09
C ARG A 66 -15.35 22.08 2.76
N ILE A 67 -14.58 22.48 3.77
CA ILE A 67 -13.30 23.19 3.56
C ILE A 67 -12.12 22.25 3.78
N LEU A 68 -11.25 22.12 2.79
CA LEU A 68 -10.02 21.33 2.83
C LEU A 68 -8.82 22.27 2.76
N ILE A 69 -7.99 22.31 3.81
CA ILE A 69 -6.82 23.19 3.85
C ILE A 69 -5.59 22.53 3.21
N LEU A 70 -4.81 23.30 2.45
CA LEU A 70 -3.54 22.91 1.84
C LEU A 70 -2.40 23.71 2.49
N THR A 71 -1.55 23.07 3.29
CA THR A 71 -0.44 23.75 4.01
C THR A 71 0.94 23.31 3.50
N SER A 72 1.96 24.16 3.57
CA SER A 72 3.34 23.78 3.21
C SER A 72 4.08 23.06 4.34
N VAL A 73 3.67 23.29 5.60
CA VAL A 73 4.29 22.71 6.80
C VAL A 73 3.18 22.05 7.62
N GLY A 74 3.39 20.80 8.02
CA GLY A 74 2.52 20.11 8.97
C GLY A 74 3.15 20.17 10.35
N GLU A 75 2.79 21.18 11.13
CA GLU A 75 3.25 21.31 12.51
C GLU A 75 2.35 20.51 13.46
N ARG A 76 2.92 20.06 14.58
CA ARG A 76 2.15 19.43 15.66
C ARG A 76 1.12 20.43 16.19
N GLY A 77 -0.16 20.09 16.08
CA GLY A 77 -1.27 20.93 16.52
C GLY A 77 -2.13 21.50 15.39
N ASP A 78 -1.64 21.51 14.16
CA ASP A 78 -2.37 22.02 12.99
C ASP A 78 -3.72 21.30 12.78
N ALA A 79 -3.75 19.99 12.95
CA ALA A 79 -4.98 19.19 12.83
C ALA A 79 -6.08 19.65 13.79
N ARG A 80 -5.72 19.92 15.07
CA ARG A 80 -6.65 20.36 16.09
C ARG A 80 -7.13 21.79 15.81
N ARG A 81 -6.19 22.67 15.43
CA ARG A 81 -6.48 24.06 15.05
C ARG A 81 -7.45 24.13 13.87
N PHE A 82 -7.21 23.40 12.79
CA PHE A 82 -8.12 23.38 11.62
C PHE A 82 -9.45 22.69 11.91
N LYS A 83 -9.46 21.71 12.83
CA LYS A 83 -10.69 21.08 13.30
C LYS A 83 -11.58 22.06 14.08
N ASP A 84 -10.99 22.78 15.03
CA ASP A 84 -11.70 23.76 15.85
C ASP A 84 -12.24 24.94 15.00
N LEU A 85 -11.63 25.19 13.83
CA LEU A 85 -12.10 26.15 12.82
C LEU A 85 -13.19 25.59 11.89
N GLY A 86 -13.54 24.30 11.97
CA GLY A 86 -14.60 23.69 11.17
C GLY A 86 -14.19 23.30 9.75
N CYS A 87 -12.91 23.00 9.50
CA CYS A 87 -12.40 22.53 8.21
C CYS A 87 -12.60 21.03 8.05
N ALA A 88 -13.21 20.53 7.00
CA ALA A 88 -13.42 19.11 6.72
C ALA A 88 -12.12 18.27 6.65
N ALA A 89 -10.99 18.87 6.26
CA ALA A 89 -9.75 18.15 5.94
C ALA A 89 -8.54 19.10 5.97
N TYR A 90 -7.31 18.58 6.16
CA TYR A 90 -6.09 19.29 5.75
C TYR A 90 -5.03 18.37 5.10
N LEU A 91 -4.35 18.89 4.09
CA LEU A 91 -3.30 18.24 3.32
C LEU A 91 -2.05 19.13 3.31
N THR A 92 -0.87 18.59 3.60
CA THR A 92 0.40 19.24 3.32
C THR A 92 0.88 19.02 1.88
N LYS A 93 1.53 20.05 1.33
CA LYS A 93 2.15 20.05 0.02
C LYS A 93 3.51 19.31 0.05
N PRO A 94 3.93 18.64 -1.05
CA PRO A 94 3.20 18.47 -2.30
C PRO A 94 2.02 17.49 -2.16
N VAL A 95 0.85 17.89 -2.66
CA VAL A 95 -0.39 17.10 -2.58
C VAL A 95 -0.34 15.99 -3.64
N ARG A 96 -0.45 14.73 -3.21
CA ARG A 96 -0.52 13.58 -4.13
C ARG A 96 -1.96 13.38 -4.62
N GLN A 97 -2.12 12.91 -5.86
CA GLN A 97 -3.44 12.72 -6.47
C GLN A 97 -4.33 11.75 -5.69
N SER A 98 -3.76 10.65 -5.18
CA SER A 98 -4.49 9.70 -4.34
C SER A 98 -4.98 10.33 -3.04
N GLN A 99 -4.12 11.06 -2.33
CA GLN A 99 -4.47 11.76 -1.09
C GLN A 99 -5.58 12.81 -1.29
N LEU A 100 -5.58 13.47 -2.44
CA LEU A 100 -6.61 14.43 -2.81
C LEU A 100 -7.95 13.73 -3.10
N LEU A 101 -7.91 12.61 -3.83
CA LEU A 101 -9.10 11.82 -4.15
C LEU A 101 -9.74 11.24 -2.89
N ASP A 102 -8.94 10.63 -2.01
CA ASP A 102 -9.39 10.04 -0.75
C ASP A 102 -10.05 11.12 0.13
N ALA A 103 -9.39 12.27 0.29
CA ALA A 103 -9.92 13.39 1.05
C ALA A 103 -11.24 13.92 0.49
N LEU A 104 -11.38 14.01 -0.84
CA LEU A 104 -12.61 14.47 -1.49
C LEU A 104 -13.73 13.42 -1.35
N ALA A 105 -13.43 12.14 -1.55
CA ALA A 105 -14.41 11.07 -1.41
C ALA A 105 -14.95 10.99 0.02
N GLU A 106 -14.10 11.08 1.04
CA GLU A 106 -14.50 11.04 2.43
C GLU A 106 -15.25 12.30 2.90
N THR A 107 -14.99 13.45 2.29
CA THR A 107 -15.63 14.72 2.69
C THR A 107 -16.94 15.01 1.95
N LEU A 108 -17.08 14.51 0.72
CA LEU A 108 -18.26 14.75 -0.13
C LEU A 108 -19.30 13.62 -0.06
N VAL A 109 -18.93 12.42 0.44
CA VAL A 109 -19.88 11.31 0.64
C VAL A 109 -20.49 11.43 2.05
N ASP A 110 -21.78 11.74 2.11
CA ASP A 110 -22.50 11.79 3.38
C ASP A 110 -22.81 10.37 3.89
N PRO A 111 -22.53 10.04 5.16
CA PRO A 111 -22.82 8.73 5.75
C PRO A 111 -24.31 8.39 5.84
N ASP A 112 -25.20 9.36 5.65
CA ASP A 112 -26.65 9.26 5.94
C ASP A 112 -27.50 8.72 4.77
N SER A 113 -26.92 7.95 3.85
CA SER A 113 -27.68 7.23 2.82
C SER A 113 -27.84 5.74 3.13
N GLU A 114 -28.24 5.39 4.35
CA GLU A 114 -29.02 4.16 4.64
C GLU A 114 -29.67 4.25 6.04
N ASP A 115 -31.01 4.11 6.07
CA ASP A 115 -31.94 4.18 7.22
C ASP A 115 -31.55 3.31 8.43
N THR A 116 -31.39 3.89 9.64
CA THR A 116 -32.31 3.66 10.80
C THR A 116 -31.96 4.52 12.04
N SER A 117 -32.89 5.42 12.38
CA SER A 117 -33.28 5.96 13.70
C SER A 117 -32.27 6.09 14.88
N GLU A 118 -32.10 7.36 15.27
CA GLU A 118 -32.01 7.91 16.65
C GLU A 118 -30.78 7.61 17.53
N GLN A 119 -29.79 8.51 17.49
CA GLN A 119 -29.56 9.48 18.58
C GLN A 119 -28.51 10.54 18.22
N LYS A 120 -28.84 11.79 18.55
CA LYS A 120 -28.18 13.05 18.19
C LYS A 120 -26.72 13.14 18.65
N GLY A 121 -25.87 13.60 17.73
CA GLY A 121 -24.58 14.23 18.00
C GLY A 121 -23.79 14.41 16.71
N HIS A 122 -23.99 15.55 16.02
CA HIS A 122 -23.18 15.96 14.87
C HIS A 122 -21.69 15.78 15.18
N LYS A 123 -21.07 14.76 14.60
CA LYS A 123 -19.62 14.66 14.46
C LYS A 123 -19.34 14.78 12.98
N THR A 124 -19.19 16.03 12.51
CA THR A 124 -18.44 16.30 11.30
C THR A 124 -17.02 15.78 11.53
N VAL A 125 -16.77 14.57 11.05
CA VAL A 125 -15.46 13.92 11.13
C VAL A 125 -14.57 14.64 10.14
N ILE A 126 -13.65 15.41 10.67
CA ILE A 126 -12.65 16.11 9.89
C ILE A 126 -11.51 15.11 9.65
N ILE A 127 -11.44 14.58 8.42
CA ILE A 127 -10.44 13.59 8.02
C ILE A 127 -9.45 14.24 7.07
N THR A 128 -8.20 14.21 7.52
CA THR A 128 -6.89 14.28 6.85
C THR A 128 -6.03 15.19 7.71
N ARG A 129 -4.78 14.88 8.03
CA ARG A 129 -3.78 14.05 7.32
C ARG A 129 -3.41 12.73 8.03
N HIS A 130 -3.84 12.64 9.28
CA HIS A 130 -3.35 11.75 10.32
C HIS A 130 -4.36 11.74 11.49
N SER A 131 -5.67 11.81 11.23
CA SER A 131 -6.68 11.70 12.28
C SER A 131 -6.76 10.22 12.70
N LEU A 132 -5.83 9.65 13.48
CA LEU A 132 -5.83 9.64 14.95
C LEU A 132 -4.41 9.62 15.57
N GLY A 133 -3.42 10.28 14.95
CA GLY A 133 -2.06 10.38 15.47
C GLY A 133 -1.89 11.55 16.44
N GLU A 134 -2.31 11.39 17.69
CA GLU A 134 -1.58 11.81 18.92
C GLU A 134 -2.47 11.81 20.18
N ASP A 135 -3.81 11.83 20.10
CA ASP A 135 -4.69 11.66 21.28
C ASP A 135 -5.64 10.45 21.19
N ALA A 136 -5.52 9.65 20.12
CA ALA A 136 -6.31 8.43 19.92
C ALA A 136 -5.54 7.35 19.14
N ALA A 137 -4.23 7.23 19.39
CA ALA A 137 -3.63 5.90 19.28
C ALA A 137 -4.29 5.08 20.39
N GLY A 138 -5.42 4.45 20.07
CA GLY A 138 -5.96 3.37 20.89
C GLY A 138 -4.81 2.43 21.22
N LYS A 139 -4.85 1.85 22.41
CA LYS A 139 -3.90 0.83 22.86
C LYS A 139 -3.87 -0.30 21.82
N ALA A 140 -2.92 -0.26 20.90
CA ALA A 140 -2.73 -1.31 19.91
C ALA A 140 -2.06 -2.52 20.57
N ARG A 141 -2.50 -3.72 20.21
CA ARG A 141 -1.88 -4.97 20.61
C ARG A 141 -0.94 -5.44 19.51
N LEU A 142 0.35 -5.41 19.81
CA LEU A 142 1.44 -5.65 18.86
C LEU A 142 2.12 -6.98 19.17
N LEU A 143 2.51 -7.70 18.13
CA LEU A 143 3.37 -8.88 18.26
C LEU A 143 4.78 -8.54 17.77
N VAL A 144 5.80 -8.81 18.58
CA VAL A 144 7.21 -8.70 18.18
C VAL A 144 7.82 -10.09 18.10
N ALA A 145 8.14 -10.54 16.89
CA ALA A 145 8.88 -11.78 16.66
C ALA A 145 10.37 -11.45 16.48
N GLU A 146 11.19 -11.84 17.45
CA GLU A 146 12.62 -11.55 17.52
C GLU A 146 13.28 -12.65 18.35
N ASP A 147 14.42 -13.19 17.95
CA ASP A 147 15.08 -14.31 18.66
C ASP A 147 16.07 -13.83 19.74
N ASN A 148 16.53 -12.58 19.65
CA ASN A 148 17.47 -12.00 20.60
C ASN A 148 16.75 -11.29 21.77
N LEU A 149 16.90 -11.83 22.98
CA LEU A 149 16.30 -11.30 24.22
C LEU A 149 16.59 -9.81 24.47
N VAL A 150 17.75 -9.29 24.06
CA VAL A 150 18.08 -7.87 24.22
C VAL A 150 17.26 -7.02 23.26
N ASN A 151 17.16 -7.41 22.00
CA ASN A 151 16.37 -6.72 20.99
C ASN A 151 14.87 -6.76 21.32
N GLN A 152 14.37 -7.90 21.80
CA GLN A 152 12.99 -8.02 22.31
C GLN A 152 12.71 -6.97 23.39
N LYS A 153 13.56 -6.89 24.43
CA LYS A 153 13.40 -5.93 25.53
C LYS A 153 13.46 -4.49 25.06
N VAL A 154 14.35 -4.17 24.10
CA VAL A 154 14.44 -2.82 23.53
C VAL A 154 13.17 -2.46 22.77
N ALA A 155 12.71 -3.33 21.87
CA ALA A 155 11.50 -3.10 21.08
C ALA A 155 10.25 -2.98 21.98
N MET A 156 10.07 -3.93 22.92
CA MET A 156 9.00 -3.88 23.91
C MET A 156 9.00 -2.57 24.68
N ARG A 157 10.15 -2.17 25.26
CA ARG A 157 10.23 -0.98 26.10
C ARG A 157 9.89 0.31 25.33
N ILE A 158 10.28 0.39 24.07
CA ILE A 158 9.94 1.51 23.18
C ILE A 158 8.42 1.55 22.95
N LEU A 159 7.83 0.41 22.57
CA LEU A 159 6.42 0.29 22.20
C LEU A 159 5.48 0.44 23.40
N GLU A 160 5.80 -0.16 24.55
CA GLU A 160 5.06 -0.01 25.81
C GLU A 160 5.10 1.44 26.32
N LYS A 161 6.26 2.12 26.19
CA LYS A 161 6.36 3.56 26.51
C LYS A 161 5.49 4.41 25.58
N GLY A 162 5.20 3.90 24.39
CA GLY A 162 4.23 4.43 23.44
C GLY A 162 2.77 4.20 23.82
N GLY A 163 2.49 3.42 24.87
CA GLY A 163 1.14 3.11 25.34
C GLY A 163 0.53 1.85 24.71
N HIS A 164 1.32 1.03 24.02
CA HIS A 164 0.85 -0.18 23.35
C HIS A 164 0.98 -1.44 24.22
N GLU A 165 0.14 -2.44 23.95
CA GLU A 165 0.28 -3.80 24.48
C GLU A 165 1.22 -4.58 23.55
N VAL A 166 2.19 -5.30 24.11
CA VAL A 166 3.21 -6.00 23.30
C VAL A 166 3.40 -7.42 23.80
N ASP A 167 3.13 -8.39 22.93
CA ASP A 167 3.52 -9.78 23.14
C ASP A 167 4.78 -10.09 22.32
N VAL A 168 5.57 -11.07 22.76
CA VAL A 168 6.82 -11.45 22.12
C VAL A 168 6.83 -12.92 21.73
N ALA A 169 7.40 -13.21 20.56
CA ALA A 169 7.70 -14.54 20.08
C ALA A 169 9.20 -14.68 19.78
N ASN A 170 9.79 -15.83 20.11
CA ASN A 170 11.24 -16.05 19.96
C ASN A 170 11.64 -16.59 18.56
N ASN A 171 10.67 -16.85 17.68
CA ASN A 171 10.86 -17.36 16.31
C ASN A 171 9.53 -17.31 15.54
N GLY A 172 9.57 -17.62 14.23
CA GLY A 172 8.40 -17.63 13.37
C GLY A 172 7.31 -18.63 13.79
N ILE A 173 7.67 -19.76 14.39
CA ILE A 173 6.70 -20.78 14.85
C ILE A 173 5.89 -20.25 16.04
N GLU A 174 6.57 -19.64 17.02
CA GLU A 174 5.92 -19.01 18.17
C GLU A 174 5.05 -17.83 17.74
N ALA A 175 5.47 -17.07 16.73
CA ALA A 175 4.68 -15.97 16.19
C ALA A 175 3.36 -16.47 15.58
N LEU A 176 3.41 -17.55 14.79
CA LEU A 176 2.21 -18.20 14.25
C LEU A 176 1.31 -18.76 15.35
N ALA A 177 1.88 -19.35 16.41
CA ALA A 177 1.11 -19.84 17.55
C ALA A 177 0.42 -18.70 18.30
N ALA A 178 1.12 -17.59 18.52
CA ALA A 178 0.57 -16.40 19.16
C ALA A 178 -0.63 -15.83 18.36
N LEU A 179 -0.50 -15.73 17.03
CA LEU A 179 -1.56 -15.26 16.13
C LEU A 179 -2.82 -16.13 16.10
N LYS A 180 -2.71 -17.42 16.43
CA LYS A 180 -3.87 -18.32 16.56
C LYS A 180 -4.61 -18.15 17.89
N ASN A 181 -3.90 -17.71 18.93
CA ASN A 181 -4.44 -17.60 20.29
C ASN A 181 -4.94 -16.19 20.62
N SER A 182 -4.58 -15.19 19.83
CA SER A 182 -4.90 -13.79 20.09
C SER A 182 -4.92 -12.97 18.81
N SER A 183 -5.77 -11.95 18.77
CA SER A 183 -5.78 -10.94 17.73
C SER A 183 -4.74 -9.87 18.00
N TYR A 184 -4.05 -9.45 16.95
CA TYR A 184 -3.07 -8.37 16.99
C TYR A 184 -3.43 -7.34 15.93
N ASP A 185 -3.10 -6.08 16.19
CA ASP A 185 -3.30 -4.99 15.26
C ASP A 185 -2.16 -4.90 14.24
N MET A 186 -1.01 -5.48 14.56
CA MET A 186 0.22 -5.39 13.77
C MET A 186 1.31 -6.34 14.31
N VAL A 187 2.18 -6.81 13.42
CA VAL A 187 3.35 -7.64 13.74
C VAL A 187 4.65 -6.95 13.31
N PHE A 188 5.63 -6.87 14.20
CA PHE A 188 7.03 -6.66 13.84
C PHE A 188 7.73 -8.01 13.75
N MET A 189 8.30 -8.31 12.58
CA MET A 189 8.86 -9.62 12.26
C MET A 189 10.34 -9.49 11.94
N ASP A 190 11.20 -10.03 12.79
CA ASP A 190 12.61 -10.23 12.45
C ASP A 190 12.74 -11.18 11.27
N ILE A 191 13.59 -10.82 10.31
CA ILE A 191 13.86 -11.68 9.16
C ILE A 191 14.71 -12.88 9.59
N GLN A 192 15.73 -12.67 10.43
CA GLN A 192 16.71 -13.70 10.75
C GLN A 192 16.41 -14.33 12.11
N MET A 193 15.60 -15.38 12.11
CA MET A 193 15.26 -16.13 13.31
C MET A 193 15.55 -17.63 13.12
N PRO A 194 15.89 -18.37 14.19
CA PRO A 194 16.07 -19.81 14.13
C PRO A 194 14.73 -20.55 13.98
N LYS A 195 14.80 -21.79 13.50
CA LYS A 195 13.67 -22.72 13.25
C LYS A 195 12.72 -22.33 12.12
N MET A 196 12.29 -21.06 12.07
CA MET A 196 11.47 -20.49 11.00
C MET A 196 11.81 -19.02 10.88
N ASP A 197 12.25 -18.62 9.70
CA ASP A 197 12.67 -17.25 9.43
C ASP A 197 11.45 -16.32 9.22
N GLY A 198 11.69 -15.00 9.18
CA GLY A 198 10.61 -14.03 9.06
C GLY A 198 9.88 -14.09 7.71
N TYR A 199 10.56 -14.51 6.64
CA TYR A 199 9.95 -14.65 5.31
C TYR A 199 9.00 -15.86 5.29
N GLU A 200 9.45 -17.00 5.79
CA GLU A 200 8.65 -18.22 5.93
C GLU A 200 7.45 -17.99 6.85
N ALA A 201 7.67 -17.33 7.99
CA ALA A 201 6.62 -16.99 8.93
C ALA A 201 5.57 -16.09 8.27
N THR A 202 5.99 -15.04 7.56
CA THR A 202 5.05 -14.13 6.88
C THR A 202 4.27 -14.86 5.78
N ALA A 203 4.94 -15.66 4.96
CA ALA A 203 4.27 -16.45 3.93
C ALA A 203 3.25 -17.43 4.52
N ALA A 204 3.52 -18.00 5.71
CA ALA A 204 2.58 -18.84 6.43
C ALA A 204 1.40 -18.04 6.99
N ILE A 205 1.63 -16.85 7.58
CA ILE A 205 0.57 -15.94 8.05
C ILE A 205 -0.41 -15.61 6.92
N ARG A 206 0.12 -15.30 5.72
CA ARG A 206 -0.72 -14.96 4.56
C ARG A 206 -1.54 -16.13 4.01
N LYS A 207 -1.21 -17.37 4.37
CA LYS A 207 -1.95 -18.59 3.97
C LYS A 207 -2.94 -19.09 5.03
N MET A 208 -3.08 -18.38 6.16
CA MET A 208 -4.06 -18.73 7.19
C MET A 208 -5.48 -18.34 6.72
N ALA A 209 -6.25 -17.67 7.57
CA ALA A 209 -7.59 -17.19 7.21
C ALA A 209 -7.53 -15.77 6.57
N PRO A 210 -8.54 -15.35 5.79
CA PRO A 210 -8.53 -14.09 5.04
C PRO A 210 -8.22 -12.84 5.90
N GLU A 211 -8.65 -12.83 7.15
CA GLU A 211 -8.38 -11.74 8.10
C GLU A 211 -6.88 -11.54 8.39
N TYR A 212 -6.06 -12.59 8.27
CA TYR A 212 -4.61 -12.50 8.43
C TYR A 212 -3.92 -11.97 7.16
N SER A 213 -4.62 -11.88 6.03
CA SER A 213 -4.11 -11.22 4.82
C SER A 213 -4.10 -9.70 4.97
N GLU A 214 -5.01 -9.15 5.78
CA GLU A 214 -5.13 -7.70 6.07
C GLU A 214 -4.24 -7.25 7.23
N LEU A 215 -3.69 -8.20 8.01
CA LEU A 215 -2.85 -7.93 9.18
C LEU A 215 -1.51 -7.30 8.77
N PRO A 216 -1.17 -6.08 9.21
CA PRO A 216 0.14 -5.49 8.91
C PRO A 216 1.30 -6.30 9.49
N VAL A 217 2.28 -6.67 8.67
CA VAL A 217 3.54 -7.33 9.07
C VAL A 217 4.71 -6.49 8.58
N ILE A 218 5.49 -5.93 9.50
CA ILE A 218 6.64 -5.08 9.22
C ILE A 218 7.93 -5.83 9.46
N ALA A 219 8.77 -5.92 8.44
CA ALA A 219 10.06 -6.57 8.51
C ALA A 219 11.02 -5.79 9.39
N MET A 220 11.73 -6.45 10.30
CA MET A 220 12.90 -5.90 10.98
C MET A 220 14.14 -6.51 10.33
N THR A 221 14.88 -5.71 9.56
CA THR A 221 16.01 -6.19 8.75
C THR A 221 17.33 -5.61 9.22
N ALA A 222 18.41 -6.40 9.18
CA ALA A 222 19.77 -5.90 9.42
C ALA A 222 20.27 -4.99 8.28
N HIS A 223 19.72 -5.11 7.07
CA HIS A 223 20.14 -4.37 5.88
C HIS A 223 18.93 -3.72 5.18
N ALA A 224 19.00 -2.40 4.99
CA ALA A 224 17.97 -1.59 4.34
C ALA A 224 18.23 -1.40 2.84
N MET A 225 18.87 -2.37 2.18
CA MET A 225 19.29 -2.24 0.78
C MET A 225 18.14 -2.57 -0.16
N LYS A 226 18.18 -2.06 -1.40
CA LYS A 226 17.10 -2.21 -2.40
C LYS A 226 16.66 -3.67 -2.62
N GLY A 227 17.57 -4.64 -2.59
CA GLY A 227 17.25 -6.06 -2.80
C GLY A 227 16.54 -6.75 -1.63
N ASP A 228 16.70 -6.26 -0.39
CA ASP A 228 16.00 -6.82 0.77
C ASP A 228 14.53 -6.38 0.80
N ARG A 229 14.26 -5.17 0.29
CA ARG A 229 12.89 -4.65 0.14
C ARG A 229 12.06 -5.53 -0.80
N GLU A 230 12.62 -5.93 -1.93
CA GLU A 230 11.94 -6.79 -2.91
C GLU A 230 11.60 -8.16 -2.31
N LYS A 231 12.52 -8.75 -1.53
CA LYS A 231 12.29 -10.00 -0.81
C LYS A 231 11.21 -9.88 0.27
N CYS A 232 11.21 -8.79 1.03
CA CYS A 232 10.16 -8.51 2.03
C CYS A 232 8.78 -8.41 1.38
N ILE A 233 8.68 -7.68 0.27
CA ILE A 233 7.42 -7.53 -0.49
C ILE A 233 6.98 -8.87 -1.07
N ALA A 234 7.90 -9.63 -1.67
CA ALA A 234 7.61 -10.94 -2.26
C ALA A 234 7.13 -11.96 -1.20
N ALA A 235 7.67 -11.90 0.02
CA ALA A 235 7.20 -12.70 1.15
C ALA A 235 5.86 -12.23 1.72
N GLY A 236 5.35 -11.08 1.25
CA GLY A 236 4.08 -10.52 1.66
C GLY A 236 4.16 -9.68 2.93
N MET A 237 5.29 -9.03 3.22
CA MET A 237 5.43 -8.01 4.27
C MET A 237 5.00 -6.63 3.75
N ASP A 238 4.49 -5.76 4.62
CA ASP A 238 3.87 -4.48 4.26
C ASP A 238 4.86 -3.30 4.24
N ASP A 239 5.88 -3.37 5.09
CA ASP A 239 6.96 -2.38 5.16
C ASP A 239 8.18 -3.01 5.83
N TYR A 240 9.23 -2.21 6.00
CA TYR A 240 10.43 -2.62 6.71
C TYR A 240 11.00 -1.52 7.59
N ILE A 241 11.70 -1.92 8.64
CA ILE A 241 12.52 -1.07 9.49
C ILE A 241 13.91 -1.68 9.65
N SER A 242 14.93 -0.84 9.58
CA SER A 242 16.30 -1.28 9.77
C SER A 242 16.67 -1.46 11.24
N LYS A 243 17.45 -2.49 11.50
CA LYS A 243 18.10 -2.73 12.78
C LYS A 243 19.45 -1.98 12.81
N PRO A 244 19.86 -1.43 13.98
CA PRO A 244 19.15 -1.46 15.25
C PRO A 244 17.91 -0.56 15.23
N VAL A 245 16.82 -1.07 15.82
CA VAL A 245 15.52 -0.37 15.83
C VAL A 245 15.62 0.92 16.64
N LYS A 246 15.19 2.03 16.03
CA LYS A 246 15.19 3.36 16.67
C LYS A 246 13.79 3.69 17.19
N PRO A 247 13.66 4.32 18.37
CA PRO A 247 12.36 4.66 18.95
C PRO A 247 11.43 5.40 17.99
N LYS A 248 11.96 6.41 17.29
CA LYS A 248 11.20 7.19 16.32
C LYS A 248 10.66 6.32 15.16
N GLY A 249 11.50 5.46 14.60
CA GLY A 249 11.10 4.60 13.47
C GLY A 249 10.06 3.53 13.86
N LEU A 250 10.19 2.93 15.03
CA LEU A 250 9.20 1.96 15.55
C LEU A 250 7.83 2.62 15.73
N MET A 251 7.80 3.80 16.36
CA MET A 251 6.54 4.53 16.59
C MET A 251 5.92 5.04 15.29
N GLU A 252 6.74 5.48 14.32
CA GLU A 252 6.26 5.84 12.97
C GLU A 252 5.58 4.66 12.28
N MET A 253 6.13 3.44 12.40
CA MET A 253 5.52 2.24 11.83
C MET A 253 4.20 1.91 12.51
N VAL A 254 4.13 1.98 13.84
CA VAL A 254 2.87 1.75 14.57
C VAL A 254 1.81 2.78 14.19
N GLN A 255 2.16 4.07 14.17
CA GLN A 255 1.23 5.13 13.75
C GLN A 255 0.76 4.96 12.30
N ARG A 256 1.63 4.43 11.44
CA ARG A 256 1.32 4.23 10.04
C ARG A 256 0.41 3.03 9.81
N TRP A 257 0.58 1.94 10.55
CA TRP A 257 0.02 0.64 10.22
C TRP A 257 -0.92 0.04 11.27
N ALA A 258 -0.74 0.31 12.56
CA ALA A 258 -1.56 -0.32 13.60
C ALA A 258 -3.04 0.09 13.51
N GLY A 259 -3.92 -0.89 13.60
CA GLY A 259 -5.37 -0.70 13.50
C GLY A 259 -5.87 -0.39 12.09
N LYS A 260 -4.98 -0.32 11.09
CA LYS A 260 -5.36 -0.24 9.68
C LYS A 260 -5.45 -1.65 9.13
N LYS A 261 -6.64 -2.01 8.64
CA LYS A 261 -6.76 -3.15 7.72
C LYS A 261 -5.98 -2.78 6.47
N VAL A 262 -4.90 -3.50 6.21
CA VAL A 262 -4.21 -3.32 4.95
C VAL A 262 -5.14 -3.86 3.89
N ILE A 263 -5.82 -2.96 3.19
CA ILE A 263 -6.45 -3.25 1.91
C ILE A 263 -5.29 -3.50 0.97
N ARG A 264 -4.78 -4.72 1.01
CA ARG A 264 -4.04 -5.24 -0.10
C ARG A 264 -5.08 -5.33 -1.21
N PRO A 265 -4.88 -4.72 -2.38
CA PRO A 265 -5.46 -5.35 -3.55
C PRO A 265 -5.04 -6.80 -3.43
N PHE A 266 -6.02 -7.69 -3.28
CA PHE A 266 -5.77 -9.11 -3.15
C PHE A 266 -5.09 -9.53 -4.46
N ILE A 267 -3.77 -9.39 -4.53
CA ILE A 267 -2.93 -10.08 -5.50
C ILE A 267 -2.62 -11.44 -4.89
N GLY A 268 -3.67 -12.10 -4.37
CA GLY A 268 -3.72 -13.52 -4.43
C GLY A 268 -3.61 -13.88 -5.91
N VAL A 269 -2.78 -14.88 -6.17
CA VAL A 269 -2.50 -15.42 -7.51
C VAL A 269 -3.78 -15.95 -8.19
N ASP A 270 -4.91 -15.96 -7.47
CA ASP A 270 -6.18 -16.58 -7.82
C ASP A 270 -7.36 -15.61 -8.07
N HIS A 271 -7.19 -14.28 -8.08
CA HIS A 271 -8.33 -13.33 -8.17
C HIS A 271 -8.38 -12.40 -9.37
N TYR A 272 -7.37 -12.44 -10.25
CA TYR A 272 -7.65 -12.04 -11.62
C TYR A 272 -8.38 -13.22 -12.26
N PRO A 273 -9.57 -13.05 -12.88
CA PRO A 273 -10.08 -14.08 -13.77
C PRO A 273 -8.96 -14.36 -14.77
N SER A 274 -8.36 -15.54 -14.63
CA SER A 274 -7.41 -16.04 -15.61
C SER A 274 -8.28 -16.36 -16.81
N ASP A 275 -8.28 -15.46 -17.78
CA ASP A 275 -8.72 -15.86 -19.10
C ASP A 275 -7.72 -16.93 -19.57
N PRO A 276 -8.13 -18.21 -19.67
CA PRO A 276 -7.23 -19.29 -20.04
C PRO A 276 -6.60 -19.08 -21.42
N ASP A 277 -7.21 -18.21 -22.23
CA ASP A 277 -6.82 -17.91 -23.60
C ASP A 277 -5.91 -16.68 -23.70
N LEU A 278 -5.73 -15.89 -22.64
CA LEU A 278 -4.82 -14.73 -22.63
C LEU A 278 -3.43 -15.09 -22.07
N PRO A 279 -2.35 -14.88 -22.85
CA PRO A 279 -0.98 -15.13 -22.38
C PRO A 279 -0.55 -14.28 -21.18
N VAL A 280 -1.16 -13.09 -21.02
CA VAL A 280 -0.82 -12.07 -20.02
C VAL A 280 -2.10 -11.37 -19.57
N ASN A 281 -2.22 -11.04 -18.28
CA ASN A 281 -3.30 -10.17 -17.80
C ASN A 281 -2.89 -8.69 -17.85
N PRO A 282 -3.39 -7.88 -18.80
CA PRO A 282 -2.98 -6.48 -18.96
C PRO A 282 -3.45 -5.57 -17.81
N ARG A 283 -4.49 -5.97 -17.06
CA ARG A 283 -4.91 -5.20 -15.87
C ARG A 283 -3.86 -5.26 -14.78
N ARG A 284 -3.21 -6.40 -14.61
CA ARG A 284 -2.18 -6.61 -13.58
C ARG A 284 -0.93 -5.77 -13.82
N LEU A 285 -0.51 -5.64 -15.08
CA LEU A 285 0.60 -4.76 -15.45
C LEU A 285 0.24 -3.29 -15.18
N ARG A 286 -0.98 -2.89 -15.55
CA ARG A 286 -1.50 -1.52 -15.31
C ARG A 286 -1.59 -1.18 -13.82
N ASP A 287 -2.05 -2.12 -13.00
CA ASP A 287 -2.15 -1.94 -11.56
C ASP A 287 -0.75 -1.86 -10.91
N LEU A 288 0.23 -2.62 -11.42
CA LEU A 288 1.62 -2.59 -10.98
C LEU A 288 2.31 -1.24 -11.28
N THR A 289 2.00 -0.63 -12.42
CA THR A 289 2.60 0.64 -12.87
C THR A 289 1.78 1.88 -12.53
N GLY A 290 0.58 1.72 -11.95
CA GLY A 290 -0.34 2.82 -11.70
C GLY A 290 -0.89 3.46 -12.99
N GLY A 291 -0.85 2.75 -14.12
CA GLY A 291 -1.31 3.22 -15.43
C GLY A 291 -0.35 4.14 -16.17
N ASP A 292 0.91 4.27 -15.71
CA ASP A 292 1.96 4.98 -16.42
C ASP A 292 2.49 4.14 -17.59
N LYS A 293 2.20 4.59 -18.83
CA LYS A 293 2.56 3.87 -20.06
C LYS A 293 4.06 3.82 -20.34
N ASP A 294 4.83 4.82 -19.90
CA ASP A 294 6.27 4.83 -20.13
C ASP A 294 6.94 3.84 -19.17
N PHE A 295 6.45 3.79 -17.92
CA PHE A 295 6.88 2.79 -16.95
C PHE A 295 6.43 1.36 -17.31
N GLU A 296 5.23 1.19 -17.89
CA GLU A 296 4.79 -0.10 -18.43
C GLU A 296 5.76 -0.63 -19.49
N ARG A 297 6.20 0.22 -20.43
CA ARG A 297 7.17 -0.17 -21.47
C ARG A 297 8.52 -0.55 -20.88
N GLU A 298 9.03 0.23 -19.93
CA GLU A 298 10.31 -0.07 -19.25
C GLU A 298 10.27 -1.44 -18.55
N ILE A 299 9.17 -1.73 -17.85
CA ILE A 299 8.99 -2.99 -17.12
C ILE A 299 8.82 -4.18 -18.09
N ILE A 300 8.09 -4.01 -19.20
CA ILE A 300 7.97 -5.04 -20.25
C ILE A 300 9.36 -5.36 -20.84
N ASP A 301 10.13 -4.33 -21.22
CA ASP A 301 11.45 -4.52 -21.83
C ASP A 301 12.42 -5.22 -20.86
N LEU A 302 12.42 -4.81 -19.58
CA LEU A 302 13.21 -5.45 -18.54
C LEU A 302 12.83 -6.91 -18.36
N PHE A 303 11.53 -7.22 -18.32
CA PHE A 303 11.02 -8.58 -18.20
C PHE A 303 11.41 -9.45 -19.38
N LEU A 304 11.24 -8.98 -20.62
CA LEU A 304 11.57 -9.75 -21.82
C LEU A 304 13.07 -10.05 -21.87
N LYS A 305 13.91 -9.07 -21.53
CA LYS A 305 15.36 -9.21 -21.53
C LYS A 305 15.84 -10.18 -20.45
N ASP A 306 15.38 -10.01 -19.21
CA ASP A 306 15.85 -10.83 -18.09
C ASP A 306 15.29 -12.26 -18.15
N THR A 307 14.03 -12.43 -18.55
CA THR A 307 13.43 -13.76 -18.74
C THR A 307 14.11 -14.54 -19.86
N SER A 308 14.50 -13.89 -20.97
CA SER A 308 15.26 -14.54 -22.04
C SER A 308 16.59 -15.10 -21.53
N ARG A 309 17.32 -14.29 -20.75
CA ARG A 309 18.58 -14.72 -20.11
C ARG A 309 18.36 -15.92 -19.19
N HIS A 310 17.31 -15.90 -18.37
CA HIS A 310 16.99 -17.02 -17.49
C HIS A 310 16.53 -18.27 -18.24
N LEU A 311 15.87 -18.14 -19.39
CA LEU A 311 15.50 -19.27 -20.25
C LEU A 311 16.74 -19.93 -20.87
N ASP A 312 17.73 -19.14 -21.30
CA ASP A 312 19.00 -19.69 -21.81
C ASP A 312 19.79 -20.45 -20.72
N GLN A 313 19.80 -19.89 -19.51
CA GLN A 313 20.40 -20.53 -18.33
C GLN A 313 19.67 -21.84 -17.97
N LEU A 314 18.34 -21.82 -18.01
CA LEU A 314 17.51 -22.98 -17.74
C LEU A 314 17.69 -24.06 -18.82
N GLU A 315 17.80 -23.68 -20.10
CA GLU A 315 18.06 -24.63 -21.20
C GLU A 315 19.38 -25.39 -20.98
N THR A 316 20.41 -24.66 -20.55
CA THR A 316 21.73 -25.23 -20.24
C THR A 316 21.63 -26.16 -19.02
N ALA A 317 21.01 -25.71 -17.94
CA ALA A 317 20.87 -26.47 -16.70
C ALA A 317 20.06 -27.76 -16.89
N VAL A 318 19.01 -27.74 -17.72
CA VAL A 318 18.23 -28.93 -18.05
C VAL A 318 19.07 -29.94 -18.85
N LYS A 319 19.84 -29.48 -19.85
CA LYS A 319 20.74 -30.35 -20.65
C LYS A 319 21.86 -30.97 -19.81
N GLU A 320 22.38 -30.23 -18.85
CA GLU A 320 23.45 -30.69 -17.96
C GLU A 320 22.92 -31.48 -16.75
N ALA A 321 21.60 -31.64 -16.63
CA ALA A 321 20.93 -32.24 -15.47
C ALA A 321 21.33 -31.61 -14.12
N ASP A 322 21.60 -30.31 -14.11
CA ASP A 322 21.96 -29.52 -12.93
C ASP A 322 20.70 -29.06 -12.18
N ALA A 323 20.24 -29.90 -11.24
CA ALA A 323 19.03 -29.67 -10.47
C ALA A 323 19.01 -28.34 -9.68
N PRO A 324 20.08 -27.94 -8.96
CA PRO A 324 20.19 -26.62 -8.35
C PRO A 324 20.02 -25.45 -9.34
N SER A 325 20.67 -25.51 -10.51
CA SER A 325 20.56 -24.44 -11.51
C SER A 325 19.20 -24.40 -12.20
N VAL A 326 18.54 -25.56 -12.34
CA VAL A 326 17.14 -25.66 -12.80
C VAL A 326 16.21 -25.00 -11.77
N GLU A 327 16.36 -25.31 -10.48
CA GLU A 327 15.55 -24.70 -9.41
C GLU A 327 15.71 -23.18 -9.41
N ALA A 328 16.95 -22.67 -9.39
CA ALA A 328 17.22 -21.24 -9.32
C ALA A 328 16.69 -20.48 -10.55
N SER A 329 16.92 -20.99 -11.76
CA SER A 329 16.46 -20.34 -12.99
C SER A 329 14.93 -20.39 -13.12
N ALA A 330 14.31 -21.52 -12.78
CA ALA A 330 12.86 -21.66 -12.81
C ALA A 330 12.15 -20.80 -11.75
N HIS A 331 12.76 -20.66 -10.56
CA HIS A 331 12.28 -19.77 -9.50
C HIS A 331 12.28 -18.30 -9.95
N ALA A 332 13.37 -17.85 -10.57
CA ALA A 332 13.49 -16.49 -11.11
C ALA A 332 12.42 -16.21 -12.19
N ILE A 333 12.24 -17.14 -13.14
CA ILE A 333 11.22 -17.03 -14.19
C ILE A 333 9.81 -16.99 -13.61
N ARG A 334 9.51 -17.84 -12.61
CA ARG A 334 8.22 -17.87 -11.94
C ARG A 334 7.90 -16.53 -11.26
N GLY A 335 8.87 -15.93 -10.58
CA GLY A 335 8.72 -14.62 -9.94
C GLY A 335 8.43 -13.52 -10.96
N ALA A 336 9.19 -13.48 -12.05
CA ALA A 336 9.00 -12.54 -13.14
C ALA A 336 7.61 -12.69 -13.82
N ALA A 337 7.19 -13.93 -14.09
CA ALA A 337 5.89 -14.24 -14.69
C ALA A 337 4.71 -13.82 -13.81
N ALA A 338 4.86 -13.91 -12.48
CA ALA A 338 3.85 -13.48 -11.53
C ALA A 338 3.63 -11.95 -11.57
N ASN A 339 4.69 -11.15 -11.75
CA ASN A 339 4.55 -9.69 -11.86
C ASN A 339 3.80 -9.28 -13.14
N MET A 340 3.97 -10.04 -14.22
CA MET A 340 3.31 -9.79 -15.50
C MET A 340 1.89 -10.36 -15.59
N GLY A 341 1.46 -11.20 -14.64
CA GLY A 341 0.19 -11.92 -14.76
C GLY A 341 0.18 -12.98 -15.86
N ALA A 342 1.34 -13.53 -16.21
CA ALA A 342 1.49 -14.57 -17.21
C ALA A 342 1.28 -15.96 -16.58
N GLU A 343 0.03 -16.30 -16.25
CA GLU A 343 -0.29 -17.42 -15.37
C GLU A 343 0.09 -18.80 -15.93
N LYS A 344 -0.14 -19.02 -17.24
CA LYS A 344 0.29 -20.26 -17.92
C LYS A 344 1.81 -20.42 -17.87
N PHE A 345 2.53 -19.33 -18.13
CA PHE A 345 3.99 -19.31 -18.09
C PHE A 345 4.52 -19.56 -16.66
N ARG A 346 3.88 -18.95 -15.65
CA ARG A 346 4.18 -19.14 -14.23
C ARG A 346 4.00 -20.59 -13.77
N LYS A 347 2.91 -21.25 -14.16
CA LYS A 347 2.63 -22.66 -13.79
C LYS A 347 3.67 -23.62 -14.35
N LEU A 348 4.09 -23.41 -15.60
CA LEU A 348 5.14 -24.20 -16.24
C LEU A 348 6.49 -24.00 -15.54
N ALA A 349 6.83 -22.76 -15.17
CA ALA A 349 8.04 -22.46 -14.42
C ALA A 349 8.03 -23.10 -13.03
N GLN A 350 6.88 -23.08 -12.33
CA GLN A 350 6.70 -23.74 -11.05
C GLN A 350 6.88 -25.27 -11.13
N GLY A 351 6.44 -25.90 -12.22
CA GLY A 351 6.66 -27.32 -12.47
C GLY A 351 8.14 -27.67 -12.55
N LEU A 352 8.92 -26.89 -13.31
CA LEU A 352 10.37 -27.06 -13.44
C LEU A 352 11.12 -26.75 -12.14
N GLU A 353 10.70 -25.72 -11.40
CA GLU A 353 11.25 -25.40 -10.07
C GLU A 353 11.10 -26.59 -9.11
N LEU A 354 9.91 -27.22 -9.08
CA LEU A 354 9.65 -28.38 -8.22
C LEU A 354 10.49 -29.60 -8.63
N LYS A 355 10.70 -29.81 -9.93
CA LYS A 355 11.58 -30.88 -10.44
C LYS A 355 13.03 -30.66 -10.04
N GLY A 356 13.53 -29.41 -10.13
CA GLY A 356 14.85 -29.02 -9.64
C GLY A 356 15.00 -29.26 -8.14
N LYS A 357 14.05 -28.76 -7.34
CA LYS A 357 14.04 -28.91 -5.89
C LYS A 357 14.02 -30.37 -5.42
N ASN A 358 13.28 -31.23 -6.12
CA ASN A 358 13.19 -32.66 -5.81
C ASN A 358 14.35 -33.47 -6.43
N SER A 359 15.30 -32.83 -7.13
CA SER A 359 16.37 -33.49 -7.88
C SER A 359 15.85 -34.55 -8.86
N ALA A 360 14.65 -34.36 -9.38
CA ALA A 360 13.92 -35.30 -10.23
C ALA A 360 13.64 -34.66 -11.60
N LEU A 361 14.69 -34.55 -12.42
CA LEU A 361 14.67 -33.86 -13.72
C LEU A 361 14.07 -34.69 -14.88
N HIS A 362 13.38 -35.80 -14.58
CA HIS A 362 12.76 -36.61 -15.61
C HIS A 362 11.66 -35.81 -16.34
N GLY A 363 11.75 -35.77 -17.68
CA GLY A 363 10.83 -34.98 -18.52
C GLY A 363 11.00 -33.46 -18.38
N ALA A 364 12.11 -32.97 -17.82
CA ALA A 364 12.37 -31.53 -17.74
C ALA A 364 12.59 -30.89 -19.13
N ASP A 365 13.12 -31.62 -20.11
CA ASP A 365 13.28 -31.15 -21.49
C ASP A 365 11.93 -30.83 -22.16
N GLU A 366 10.92 -31.68 -21.95
CA GLU A 366 9.57 -31.51 -22.50
C GLU A 366 8.86 -30.33 -21.84
N ASP A 367 8.94 -30.23 -20.52
CA ASP A 367 8.39 -29.09 -19.76
C ASP A 367 9.07 -27.77 -20.13
N PHE A 368 10.38 -27.79 -20.38
CA PHE A 368 11.12 -26.63 -20.88
C PHE A 368 10.64 -26.21 -22.27
N GLY A 369 10.37 -27.17 -23.17
CA GLY A 369 9.77 -26.90 -24.48
C GLY A 369 8.40 -26.22 -24.38
N HIS A 370 7.56 -26.65 -23.42
CA HIS A 370 6.28 -26.01 -23.13
C HIS A 370 6.46 -24.60 -22.54
N LEU A 371 7.42 -24.42 -21.63
CA LEU A 371 7.75 -23.14 -21.03
C LEU A 371 8.20 -22.11 -22.09
N LYS A 372 9.10 -22.51 -23.00
CA LYS A 372 9.59 -21.68 -24.10
C LYS A 372 8.46 -21.25 -25.04
N SER A 373 7.57 -22.18 -25.38
CA SER A 373 6.37 -21.90 -26.19
C SER A 373 5.43 -20.89 -25.51
N ALA A 374 5.27 -20.98 -24.20
CA ALA A 374 4.46 -20.03 -23.44
C ALA A 374 5.12 -18.64 -23.38
N PHE A 375 6.45 -18.55 -23.28
CA PHE A 375 7.16 -17.27 -23.34
C PHE A 375 7.01 -16.58 -24.70
N GLU A 376 7.08 -17.31 -25.80
CA GLU A 376 6.84 -16.77 -27.14
C GLU A 376 5.42 -16.21 -27.30
N ALA A 377 4.42 -16.84 -26.68
CA ALA A 377 3.05 -16.32 -26.66
C ALA A 377 2.95 -15.00 -25.86
N VAL A 378 3.67 -14.90 -24.73
CA VAL A 378 3.76 -13.67 -23.92
C VAL A 378 4.44 -12.55 -24.71
N LYS A 379 5.55 -12.84 -25.38
CA LYS A 379 6.28 -11.88 -26.22
C LYS A 379 5.41 -11.32 -27.34
N ARG A 380 4.74 -12.19 -28.10
CA ARG A 380 3.80 -11.78 -29.16
C ARG A 380 2.62 -10.96 -28.65
N PHE A 381 2.16 -11.22 -27.42
CA PHE A 381 1.09 -10.44 -26.80
C PHE A 381 1.54 -8.99 -26.55
N PHE A 382 2.75 -8.79 -26.02
CA PHE A 382 3.29 -7.45 -25.81
C PHE A 382 3.60 -6.71 -27.12
N GLU A 383 4.10 -7.43 -28.15
CA GLU A 383 4.32 -6.85 -29.48
C GLU A 383 3.03 -6.36 -30.16
N LYS A 384 1.89 -7.04 -29.92
CA LYS A 384 0.59 -6.66 -30.49
C LYS A 384 -0.15 -5.56 -29.71
N ASN A 385 0.06 -5.47 -28.40
CA ASN A 385 -0.71 -4.59 -27.52
C ASN A 385 0.12 -3.42 -26.93
N GLY A 386 1.42 -3.33 -27.21
CA GLY A 386 2.35 -2.31 -26.69
C GLY A 386 2.62 -1.11 -27.62
N GLY A 387 1.92 -1.01 -28.76
CA GLY A 387 2.03 0.09 -29.74
C GLY A 387 1.41 1.40 -29.27
#